data_AF-A0A3R7JLT9-F1
#
_entry.id   AF-A0A3R7JLT9-F1
#
_cell.length_a   1.000
_cell.length_b   1.000
_cell.length_c   1.000
_cell.angle_alpha   90.00
_cell.angle_beta   90.00
_cell.angle_gamma   90.00
#
_symmetry.space_group_name_H-M   'P 1'
#
loop_
_entity.id
_entity.type
_entity.pdbx_description
1 polymer ?
#
loop_
_entity_poly.entity_id
_entity_poly.type
_entity_poly.pdbx_seq_one_letter_code
_entity_poly.pdbx_strand_id
1 'polypeptide(L)'
;MIDDLISRVEQAVDAAERWPDTGWPVRFGQRMEEVANLEAAEQLPRTAVYREEALNYWRQARLLGQDTAAAGRRALQALREGRLHDAANALYLCQYLEQPLSAQAGTWAPVYKEFRQFCSTSNN
;
A
#
# COMPACT_ATOMS: atom_id res chain seq x y z
N MET A 1 -19.15 -11.17 -4.68
CA MET A 1 -18.95 -12.47 -3.99
C MET A 1 -17.61 -12.46 -3.25
N ILE A 2 -17.32 -13.45 -2.40
CA ILE A 2 -16.02 -13.53 -1.70
C ILE A 2 -14.83 -13.61 -2.68
N ASP A 3 -15.04 -14.20 -3.87
CA ASP A 3 -14.04 -14.29 -4.93
C ASP A 3 -13.64 -12.91 -5.50
N ASP A 4 -14.60 -11.99 -5.65
CA ASP A 4 -14.32 -10.61 -6.08
C ASP A 4 -13.45 -9.88 -5.05
N LEU A 5 -13.75 -10.08 -3.76
CA LEU A 5 -12.96 -9.52 -2.67
C LEU A 5 -11.53 -10.10 -2.67
N ILE A 6 -11.39 -11.42 -2.82
CA ILE A 6 -10.09 -12.09 -2.91
C ILE A 6 -9.28 -11.50 -4.07
N SER A 7 -9.87 -11.38 -5.26
CA SER A 7 -9.21 -10.79 -6.43
C SER A 7 -8.78 -9.34 -6.17
N ARG A 8 -9.61 -8.55 -5.48
CA ARG A 8 -9.28 -7.17 -5.15
C ARG A 8 -8.12 -7.08 -4.14
N VAL A 9 -8.06 -8.00 -3.18
CA VAL A 9 -6.93 -8.07 -2.24
C VAL A 9 -5.66 -8.50 -2.97
N GLU A 10 -5.72 -9.44 -3.92
CA GLU A 10 -4.56 -9.81 -4.76
C GLU A 10 -4.00 -8.61 -5.52
N GLN A 11 -4.86 -7.84 -6.20
CA GLN A 11 -4.46 -6.63 -6.90
C GLN A 11 -3.86 -5.58 -5.95
N ALA A 12 -4.41 -5.45 -4.74
CA ALA A 12 -3.88 -4.52 -3.73
C ALA A 12 -2.50 -4.96 -3.20
N VAL A 13 -2.27 -6.27 -3.04
CA VAL A 13 -0.95 -6.83 -2.69
C VAL A 13 0.06 -6.50 -3.79
N ASP A 14 -0.27 -6.79 -5.05
CA ASP A 14 0.62 -6.54 -6.20
C ASP A 14 0.96 -5.05 -6.34
N ALA A 15 -0.02 -4.18 -6.10
CA ALA A 15 0.18 -2.73 -6.12
C ALA A 15 1.13 -2.28 -4.99
N ALA A 16 0.95 -2.80 -3.77
CA ALA A 16 1.79 -2.44 -2.63
C ALA A 16 3.26 -2.84 -2.81
N GLU A 17 3.53 -3.99 -3.42
CA GLU A 17 4.90 -4.42 -3.73
C GLU A 17 5.60 -3.49 -4.72
N ARG A 18 4.84 -2.86 -5.60
CA ARG A 18 5.34 -2.01 -6.69
C ARG A 18 5.31 -0.52 -6.37
N TRP A 19 4.89 -0.11 -5.18
CA TRP A 19 4.95 1.30 -4.75
C TRP A 19 6.28 2.01 -5.03
N PRO A 20 7.47 1.42 -4.77
CA PRO A 20 8.72 2.10 -5.11
C PRO A 20 8.98 2.26 -6.63
N ASP A 21 8.33 1.45 -7.46
CA ASP A 21 8.55 1.38 -8.91
C ASP A 21 7.52 2.21 -9.67
N THR A 22 6.22 1.96 -9.43
CA THR A 22 5.12 2.72 -10.05
C THR A 22 5.05 4.12 -9.48
N GLY A 23 5.31 4.23 -8.17
CA GLY A 23 5.32 5.48 -7.44
C GLY A 23 4.08 6.36 -7.66
N TRP A 24 4.27 7.64 -7.41
CA TRP A 24 3.26 8.69 -7.55
C TRP A 24 3.95 10.06 -7.48
N PRO A 25 3.31 11.14 -7.98
CA PRO A 25 3.89 12.47 -7.93
C PRO A 25 4.09 12.95 -6.48
N VAL A 26 5.34 13.01 -6.04
CA VAL A 26 5.76 13.64 -4.77
C VAL A 26 6.76 14.73 -5.07
N ARG A 27 6.65 15.85 -4.36
CA ARG A 27 7.49 17.02 -4.55
C ARG A 27 8.43 17.21 -3.36
N PHE A 28 9.69 17.51 -3.66
CA PHE A 28 10.76 17.60 -2.67
C PHE A 28 11.51 18.94 -2.76
N GLY A 29 12.09 19.35 -1.63
CA GLY A 29 12.85 20.59 -1.51
C GLY A 29 12.04 21.88 -1.71
N GLN A 30 12.72 23.02 -1.58
CA GLN A 30 12.09 24.34 -1.64
C GLN A 30 11.49 24.69 -3.01
N ARG A 31 12.00 24.08 -4.08
CA ARG A 31 11.51 24.28 -5.46
C ARG A 31 10.37 23.33 -5.83
N MET A 32 9.96 22.46 -4.91
CA MET A 32 8.87 21.51 -5.12
C MET A 32 9.11 20.62 -6.35
N GLU A 33 10.34 20.14 -6.51
CA GLU A 33 10.77 19.30 -7.64
C GLU A 33 10.10 17.93 -7.53
N GLU A 34 9.48 17.48 -8.61
CA GLU A 34 8.78 16.19 -8.63
C GLU A 34 9.76 15.03 -8.77
N VAL A 35 9.64 14.04 -7.88
CA VAL A 35 10.41 12.80 -7.92
C VAL A 35 9.43 11.65 -7.73
N ALA A 36 9.03 11.05 -8.84
CA ALA A 36 7.85 10.20 -8.90
C ALA A 36 8.05 8.76 -8.38
N ASN A 37 9.29 8.27 -8.24
CA ASN A 37 9.58 6.92 -7.78
C ASN A 37 11.02 6.79 -7.25
N LEU A 38 11.38 5.59 -6.75
CA LEU A 38 12.71 5.32 -6.19
C LEU A 38 13.82 5.49 -7.23
N GLU A 39 13.60 5.02 -8.46
CA GLU A 39 14.57 5.13 -9.55
C GLU A 39 14.90 6.61 -9.84
N ALA A 40 13.88 7.46 -9.96
CA ALA A 40 14.07 8.89 -10.17
C ALA A 40 14.86 9.54 -9.03
N ALA A 41 14.61 9.13 -7.77
CA ALA A 41 15.37 9.62 -6.62
C ALA A 41 16.84 9.19 -6.66
N GLU A 42 17.12 7.98 -7.14
CA GLU A 42 18.49 7.45 -7.29
C GLU A 42 19.29 8.16 -8.40
N GLN A 43 18.60 8.60 -9.46
CA GLN A 43 19.17 9.32 -10.59
C GLN A 43 19.46 10.81 -10.32
N LEU A 44 18.90 11.42 -9.26
CA LEU A 44 19.16 12.82 -8.91
C LEU A 44 20.65 13.10 -8.76
N PRO A 45 21.18 14.28 -9.12
CA PRO A 45 22.59 14.61 -8.86
C PRO A 45 22.92 14.53 -7.37
N ARG A 46 24.14 14.09 -7.01
CA ARG A 46 24.60 14.09 -5.59
C ARG A 46 24.63 15.49 -4.97
N THR A 47 24.67 16.52 -5.81
CA THR A 47 24.62 17.94 -5.41
C THR A 47 23.20 18.46 -5.17
N ALA A 48 22.16 17.69 -5.53
CA ALA A 48 20.78 18.09 -5.29
C ALA A 48 20.48 18.03 -3.79
N VAL A 49 20.15 19.19 -3.21
CA VAL A 49 19.94 19.36 -1.76
C VAL A 49 18.80 18.47 -1.23
N TYR A 50 17.82 18.14 -2.06
CA TYR A 50 16.65 17.32 -1.72
C TYR A 50 16.82 15.83 -2.04
N ARG A 51 17.98 15.39 -2.53
CA ARG A 51 18.22 14.00 -2.93
C ARG A 51 17.99 13.02 -1.78
N GLU A 52 18.58 13.28 -0.61
CA GLU A 52 18.49 12.39 0.55
C GLU A 52 17.05 12.31 1.08
N GLU A 53 16.30 13.42 1.05
CA GLU A 53 14.89 13.46 1.40
C GLU A 53 14.07 12.55 0.48
N ALA A 54 14.25 12.69 -0.84
CA ALA A 54 13.57 11.86 -1.83
C ALA A 54 13.92 10.37 -1.70
N LEU A 55 15.21 10.05 -1.51
CA LEU A 55 15.66 8.67 -1.32
C LEU A 55 15.08 8.05 -0.05
N ASN A 56 15.05 8.80 1.06
CA ASN A 56 14.50 8.29 2.31
C ASN A 56 13.00 8.05 2.21
N TYR A 57 12.26 8.96 1.58
CA TYR A 57 10.83 8.79 1.32
C TYR A 57 10.56 7.50 0.52
N TRP A 58 11.22 7.32 -0.62
CA TRP A 58 10.97 6.16 -1.49
C TRP A 58 11.47 4.84 -0.90
N ARG A 59 12.55 4.86 -0.11
CA ARG A 59 12.98 3.69 0.67
C ARG A 59 11.97 3.33 1.76
N GLN A 60 11.36 4.32 2.41
CA GLN A 60 10.29 4.08 3.38
C GLN A 60 9.04 3.55 2.68
N ALA A 61 8.67 4.08 1.51
CA ALA A 61 7.57 3.57 0.70
C ALA A 61 7.80 2.11 0.30
N ARG A 62 9.03 1.72 -0.06
CA ARG A 62 9.39 0.31 -0.31
C ARG A 62 9.18 -0.58 0.92
N LEU A 63 9.68 -0.17 2.08
CA LEU A 63 9.54 -0.96 3.32
C LEU A 63 8.07 -1.12 3.71
N LEU A 64 7.31 -0.03 3.69
CA LEU A 64 5.88 -0.06 3.97
C LEU A 64 5.12 -0.91 2.94
N GLY A 65 5.47 -0.81 1.66
CA GLY A 65 4.88 -1.63 0.60
C GLY A 65 5.12 -3.12 0.82
N GLN A 66 6.33 -3.52 1.21
CA GLN A 66 6.67 -4.90 1.53
C GLN A 66 5.91 -5.43 2.76
N ASP A 67 5.85 -4.64 3.84
CA ASP A 67 5.13 -5.01 5.05
C ASP A 67 3.61 -5.09 4.79
N THR A 68 3.08 -4.16 4.00
CA THR A 68 1.67 -4.12 3.60
C THR A 68 1.32 -5.32 2.72
N ALA A 69 2.15 -5.65 1.73
CA ALA A 69 1.98 -6.83 0.89
C ALA A 69 2.04 -8.14 1.70
N ALA A 70 2.96 -8.22 2.67
CA ALA A 70 3.06 -9.38 3.56
C ALA A 70 1.79 -9.55 4.43
N ALA A 71 1.24 -8.46 4.96
CA ALA A 71 -0.04 -8.46 5.67
C ALA A 71 -1.20 -8.84 4.74
N GLY A 72 -1.23 -8.30 3.51
CA GLY A 72 -2.25 -8.62 2.51
C GLY A 72 -2.25 -10.09 2.09
N ARG A 73 -1.07 -10.72 1.97
CA ARG A 73 -0.97 -12.18 1.76
C ARG A 73 -1.55 -12.99 2.91
N ARG A 74 -1.38 -12.54 4.16
CA ARG A 74 -2.03 -13.16 5.32
C ARG A 74 -3.55 -13.01 5.26
N ALA A 75 -4.06 -11.85 4.84
CA ALA A 75 -5.48 -11.65 4.61
C ALA A 75 -6.01 -12.60 3.52
N LEU A 76 -5.32 -12.76 2.39
CA LEU A 76 -5.71 -13.70 1.33
C LEU A 76 -5.81 -15.13 1.82
N GLN A 77 -4.80 -15.59 2.56
CA GLN A 77 -4.82 -16.93 3.15
C GLN A 77 -6.02 -17.10 4.09
N ALA A 78 -6.25 -16.15 4.99
CA ALA A 78 -7.37 -16.19 5.92
C ALA A 78 -8.73 -16.18 5.20
N LEU A 79 -8.90 -15.37 4.15
CA LEU A 79 -10.13 -15.34 3.35
C LEU A 79 -10.40 -16.70 2.67
N ARG A 80 -9.38 -17.30 2.05
CA ARG A 80 -9.48 -18.61 1.39
C ARG A 80 -9.82 -19.74 2.37
N GLU A 81 -9.36 -19.64 3.62
CA GLU A 81 -9.63 -20.61 4.68
C GLU A 81 -10.92 -20.29 5.47
N GLY A 82 -11.65 -19.23 5.13
CA GLY A 82 -12.87 -18.81 5.83
C GLY A 82 -12.63 -18.21 7.22
N ARG A 83 -11.38 -17.87 7.58
CA ARG A 83 -10.99 -17.25 8.85
C ARG A 83 -11.24 -15.74 8.84
N LEU A 84 -12.52 -15.35 8.86
CA LEU A 84 -12.92 -13.95 8.68
C LEU A 84 -12.34 -12.99 9.73
N HIS A 85 -12.17 -13.42 10.99
CA HIS A 85 -11.56 -12.57 12.01
C HIS A 85 -10.09 -12.26 11.71
N ASP A 86 -9.32 -13.26 11.28
CA ASP A 86 -7.91 -13.10 10.93
C ASP A 86 -7.76 -12.24 9.67
N ALA A 87 -8.65 -12.43 8.69
CA ALA A 87 -8.73 -11.58 7.51
C ALA A 87 -9.00 -10.12 7.89
N ALA A 88 -9.93 -9.87 8.82
CA ALA A 88 -10.24 -8.52 9.31
C ALA A 88 -9.01 -7.83 9.90
N ASN A 89 -8.29 -8.52 10.79
CA ASN A 89 -7.10 -7.98 11.46
C ASN A 89 -5.97 -7.69 10.46
N ALA A 90 -5.75 -8.60 9.51
CA ALA A 90 -4.73 -8.44 8.48
C ALA A 90 -5.06 -7.28 7.51
N LEU A 91 -6.32 -7.16 7.07
CA LEU A 91 -6.75 -6.05 6.22
C LEU A 91 -6.71 -4.69 6.93
N TYR A 92 -7.06 -4.65 8.21
CA TYR A 92 -6.91 -3.45 9.03
C TYR A 92 -5.44 -3.02 9.16
N LEU A 93 -4.53 -3.97 9.36
CA LEU A 93 -3.09 -3.68 9.39
C LEU A 93 -2.61 -3.10 8.06
N CYS A 94 -3.07 -3.62 6.91
CA CYS A 94 -2.71 -3.07 5.61
C CYS A 94 -3.13 -1.60 5.48
N GLN A 95 -4.36 -1.27 5.89
CA GLN A 95 -4.84 0.10 5.93
C GLN A 95 -3.97 0.98 6.85
N TYR A 96 -3.60 0.48 8.02
CA TYR A 96 -2.77 1.23 8.97
C TYR A 96 -1.38 1.52 8.41
N LEU A 97 -0.74 0.54 7.76
CA LEU A 97 0.58 0.69 7.13
C LEU A 97 0.57 1.64 5.92
N GLU A 98 -0.57 1.76 5.23
CA GLU A 98 -0.75 2.72 4.13
C GLU A 98 -0.90 4.18 4.63
N GLN A 99 -1.29 4.41 5.90
CA GLN A 99 -1.58 5.76 6.42
C GLN A 99 -0.49 6.81 6.18
N PRO A 100 0.82 6.53 6.39
CA PRO A 100 1.88 7.50 6.13
C PRO A 100 1.96 7.95 4.66
N LEU A 101 1.39 7.15 3.76
CA LEU A 101 1.38 7.36 2.31
C LEU A 101 -0.03 7.69 1.79
N SER A 102 -1.03 7.79 2.68
CA SER A 102 -2.46 7.74 2.33
C SER A 102 -2.99 8.91 1.52
N ALA A 103 -2.28 10.03 1.48
CA ALA A 103 -2.62 11.12 0.57
C ALA A 103 -2.36 10.72 -0.92
N GLN A 104 -1.69 9.59 -1.15
CA GLN A 104 -1.25 9.13 -2.48
C GLN A 104 -1.59 7.64 -2.71
N ALA A 105 -1.50 6.80 -1.68
CA ALA A 105 -1.91 5.40 -1.70
C ALA A 105 -3.30 5.27 -1.05
N GLY A 106 -4.34 5.04 -1.86
CA GLY A 106 -5.73 4.96 -1.41
C GLY A 106 -6.35 3.56 -1.55
N THR A 107 -5.53 2.51 -1.48
CA THR A 107 -5.89 1.16 -1.92
C THR A 107 -6.57 0.36 -0.81
N TRP A 108 -6.05 0.40 0.41
CA TRP A 108 -6.43 -0.55 1.45
C TRP A 108 -7.66 -0.14 2.26
N ALA A 109 -7.91 1.16 2.40
CA ALA A 109 -9.12 1.65 3.06
C ALA A 109 -10.42 1.24 2.33
N PRO A 110 -10.53 1.37 0.99
CA PRO A 110 -11.67 0.84 0.23
C PRO A 110 -11.82 -0.68 0.34
N VAL A 111 -10.72 -1.43 0.25
CA VAL A 111 -10.72 -2.90 0.37
C VAL A 111 -11.23 -3.34 1.74
N TYR A 112 -10.76 -2.71 2.81
CA TYR A 112 -11.23 -3.01 4.16
C TYR A 112 -12.72 -2.68 4.34
N LYS A 113 -13.19 -1.56 3.79
CA LYS A 113 -14.60 -1.19 3.81
C LYS A 113 -15.48 -2.22 3.10
N GLU A 114 -15.06 -2.70 1.93
CA GLU A 114 -15.78 -3.73 1.18
C GLU A 114 -15.84 -5.06 1.94
N PHE A 115 -14.72 -5.49 2.53
CA PHE A 115 -14.69 -6.66 3.41
C PHE A 115 -15.69 -6.54 4.58
N ARG A 116 -15.76 -5.37 5.23
CA ARG A 116 -16.71 -5.12 6.32
C ARG A 116 -18.17 -5.22 5.85
N GLN A 117 -18.46 -4.73 4.64
CA GLN A 117 -19.78 -4.86 4.03
C GLN A 117 -20.12 -6.33 3.74
N PHE A 118 -19.19 -7.08 3.15
CA PHE A 118 -19.33 -8.52 2.92
C PHE A 118 -19.72 -9.27 4.21
N CYS A 119 -18.96 -9.08 5.29
CA CYS A 119 -19.26 -9.71 6.58
C CYS A 119 -20.62 -9.30 7.16
N SER A 120 -21.08 -8.06 6.93
CA SER A 120 -22.39 -7.61 7.39
C SER A 120 -23.55 -8.23 6.62
N THR A 121 -23.37 -8.49 5.32
CA THR A 121 -24.37 -9.13 4.47
C THR A 121 -24.44 -10.64 4.68
N SER A 122 -23.34 -11.28 5.05
CA SER A 122 -23.30 -12.73 5.33
C SER A 122 -23.82 -13.13 6.72
N ASN A 123 -24.04 -12.17 7.63
CA ASN A 123 -24.59 -12.40 8.97
C ASN A 123 -26.12 -12.20 9.06
N ASN A 124 -26.77 -11.86 7.95
CA ASN A 124 -28.23 -11.79 7.79
C ASN A 124 -28.73 -12.94 6.93
#